data_AF-I4C1E5-F1
#
_entry.id   AF-I4C1E5-F1
#
_cell.length_a   1.000
_cell.length_b   1.000
_cell.length_c   1.000
_cell.angle_alpha   90.00
_cell.angle_beta   90.00
_cell.angle_gamma   90.00
#
_symmetry.space_group_name_H-M   'P 1'
#
loop_
_entity.id
_entity.type
_entity.pdbx_description
1 polymer ?
#
loop_
_entity_poly.entity_id
_entity_poly.type
_entity_poly.pdbx_seq_one_letter_code
_entity_poly.pdbx_strand_id
1 'polypeptide(L)'
;MRGGYNYSGLMRGFVIAAVTAFVAIVVSPLWAAVITVGRPADGESFDSIQEALDKASPGDEIRVYPGIYHGNIQIRTNGIVMEGIDRPVIQGEKTGNAVTLEADGVTFKGFLIRGGGRDLLKDDAGIKFVKAKECLVTENRLEDNLYGMYLSQAEKCVITHNVIRGRTYDFQEDRGNGIHTWDSPFNRIEHNDIADARDGFYISFSHFCTIDHNKVHRTRYGLHYMYSNNNSFSYNTLIDNVAGAAVMYAKGFKFSGNVFAHNRGFRAYGVLWQDVRHSDCFDNLVFDNTIGFYFDQAGMSKVHNNLVISNDVASVILENSEDNVIFENNFVNNLSLLRLRGATQAGRNNVFYKDGKGNYWSDYRGYDLDGDGVGDRSYKLEGIFDALEADIPELRLFLFSPLTAALELAERAFPIIEVTVTAEDKFPLMKPVKIGGPPPEAIAKSRVGSAEAFERVFVGLFSSVLLGVCLLMAKKGRAVG
;
A
#
# COMPACT_ATOMS: atom_id res chain seq x y z
N MET A 1 39.75 77.88 -16.17
CA MET A 1 39.05 79.03 -16.81
C MET A 1 39.06 78.82 -18.32
N ARG A 2 37.88 78.89 -18.95
CA ARG A 2 37.59 79.01 -20.41
C ARG A 2 38.21 77.92 -21.31
N GLY A 3 37.48 77.10 -22.05
CA GLY A 3 36.15 77.24 -22.65
C GLY A 3 36.27 76.88 -24.14
N GLY A 4 35.26 76.22 -24.69
CA GLY A 4 35.05 76.18 -26.15
C GLY A 4 34.87 74.79 -26.76
N TYR A 5 33.61 74.39 -26.93
CA TYR A 5 33.20 73.43 -27.95
C TYR A 5 33.23 74.13 -29.32
N ASN A 6 33.60 73.41 -30.39
CA ASN A 6 32.92 73.60 -31.66
C ASN A 6 33.00 72.35 -32.56
N TYR A 7 31.83 71.96 -33.07
CA TYR A 7 31.62 70.94 -34.09
C TYR A 7 31.66 71.59 -35.47
N SER A 8 32.35 70.98 -36.45
CA SER A 8 31.94 71.06 -37.85
C SER A 8 32.69 70.05 -38.73
N GLY A 9 31.94 69.35 -39.59
CA GLY A 9 32.37 69.17 -40.98
C GLY A 9 33.07 67.88 -41.40
N LEU A 10 32.33 66.78 -41.36
CA LEU A 10 32.22 65.73 -42.39
C LEU A 10 33.06 65.88 -43.69
N MET A 11 33.92 64.90 -44.01
CA MET A 11 34.07 64.20 -45.31
C MET A 11 35.11 63.08 -45.15
N ARG A 12 34.67 61.84 -44.95
CA ARG A 12 34.55 60.77 -45.96
C ARG A 12 35.89 60.18 -46.43
N GLY A 13 36.11 58.94 -45.99
CA GLY A 13 36.54 57.86 -46.86
C GLY A 13 37.85 57.21 -46.48
N PHE A 14 37.83 56.14 -45.68
CA PHE A 14 38.79 55.04 -45.80
C PHE A 14 38.17 53.73 -45.29
N VAL A 15 37.90 52.86 -46.28
CA VAL A 15 38.05 51.40 -46.32
C VAL A 15 37.68 50.59 -45.06
N ILE A 16 36.57 49.87 -45.21
CA ILE A 16 36.12 48.74 -44.38
C ILE A 16 37.13 47.59 -44.47
N ALA A 17 37.71 47.19 -43.34
CA ALA A 17 38.25 45.85 -43.14
C ALA A 17 37.41 45.19 -42.03
N ALA A 18 36.28 44.61 -42.44
CA ALA A 18 35.47 43.77 -41.57
C ALA A 18 36.14 42.39 -41.48
N VAL A 19 36.72 42.07 -40.33
CA VAL A 19 37.09 40.69 -39.99
C VAL A 19 35.81 39.95 -39.64
N THR A 20 35.20 39.33 -40.63
CA THR A 20 34.16 38.31 -40.43
C THR A 20 34.82 37.02 -39.94
N ALA A 21 34.96 36.88 -38.62
CA ALA A 21 35.10 35.57 -38.00
C ALA A 21 33.72 34.92 -37.93
N PHE A 22 33.36 34.18 -38.98
CA PHE A 22 32.17 33.34 -38.99
C PHE A 22 32.48 32.12 -38.13
N VAL A 23 32.16 32.18 -36.82
CA VAL A 23 32.08 30.97 -36.00
C VAL A 23 30.84 30.25 -36.48
N ALA A 24 31.02 29.30 -37.39
CA ALA A 24 30.03 28.27 -37.63
C ALA A 24 29.93 27.45 -36.34
N ILE A 25 28.98 27.81 -35.46
CA ILE A 25 28.47 26.86 -34.49
C ILE A 25 27.80 25.80 -35.33
N VAL A 26 28.54 24.73 -35.63
CA VAL A 26 27.95 23.47 -36.04
C VAL A 26 27.18 23.01 -34.82
N VAL A 27 25.91 23.40 -34.73
CA VAL A 27 24.95 22.71 -33.89
C VAL A 27 24.77 21.36 -34.57
N SER A 28 25.66 20.43 -34.27
CA SER A 28 25.41 19.02 -34.52
C SER A 28 24.06 18.75 -33.89
N PRO A 29 23.06 18.34 -34.66
CA PRO A 29 21.78 18.05 -34.05
C PRO A 29 22.05 16.88 -33.10
N LEU A 30 21.76 17.05 -31.80
CA LEU A 30 21.79 15.97 -30.82
C LEU A 30 20.69 14.97 -31.21
N TRP A 31 21.00 14.07 -32.14
CA TRP A 31 20.17 12.92 -32.41
C TRP A 31 20.56 11.89 -31.37
N ALA A 32 19.62 11.49 -30.52
CA ALA A 32 19.77 10.33 -29.66
C ALA A 32 20.18 9.14 -30.54
N ALA A 33 21.37 8.58 -30.31
CA ALA A 33 21.81 7.41 -31.04
C ALA A 33 21.08 6.17 -30.53
N VAL A 34 20.85 5.21 -31.41
CA VAL A 34 20.35 3.88 -31.04
C VAL A 34 21.53 2.92 -31.06
N ILE A 35 21.96 2.49 -29.87
CA ILE A 35 23.00 1.50 -29.66
C ILE A 35 22.33 0.13 -29.49
N THR A 36 22.88 -0.90 -30.13
CA THR A 36 22.33 -2.26 -30.03
C THR A 36 23.29 -3.20 -29.30
N VAL A 37 22.72 -4.12 -28.52
CA VAL A 37 23.45 -5.17 -27.80
C VAL A 37 22.86 -6.53 -28.17
N GLY A 38 23.71 -7.48 -28.55
CA GLY A 38 23.32 -8.85 -28.87
C GLY A 38 22.53 -9.03 -30.17
N ARG A 39 22.59 -8.07 -31.11
CA ARG A 39 21.98 -8.21 -32.45
C ARG A 39 23.01 -8.69 -33.48
N PRO A 40 22.77 -9.80 -34.19
CA PRO A 40 23.56 -10.14 -35.38
C PRO A 40 22.98 -9.42 -36.60
N ALA A 41 23.83 -8.63 -37.28
CA ALA A 41 23.57 -7.85 -38.51
C ALA A 41 22.52 -6.74 -38.29
N ASP A 42 22.85 -5.44 -38.33
CA ASP A 42 23.09 -4.63 -39.54
C ASP A 42 23.80 -3.30 -39.17
N GLY A 43 24.75 -3.32 -38.21
CA GLY A 43 25.44 -2.13 -37.69
C GLY A 43 26.42 -2.45 -36.54
N GLU A 44 26.95 -1.42 -35.86
CA GLU A 44 27.72 -1.61 -34.61
C GLU A 44 26.80 -2.19 -33.52
N SER A 45 27.07 -3.45 -33.14
CA SER A 45 26.42 -4.14 -32.02
C SER A 45 27.49 -4.49 -30.99
N PHE A 46 27.18 -4.28 -29.72
CA PHE A 46 28.02 -4.71 -28.61
C PHE A 46 27.62 -6.13 -28.17
N ASP A 47 28.59 -6.89 -27.66
CA ASP A 47 28.33 -8.18 -27.01
C ASP A 47 28.03 -8.02 -25.51
N SER A 48 28.39 -6.87 -24.92
CA SER A 48 28.22 -6.54 -23.51
C SER A 48 27.34 -5.30 -23.32
N ILE A 49 26.44 -5.37 -22.33
CA ILE A 49 25.62 -4.21 -21.91
C ILE A 49 26.50 -3.09 -21.36
N GLN A 50 27.55 -3.43 -20.59
CA GLN A 50 28.41 -2.41 -19.98
C GLN A 50 29.23 -1.67 -21.04
N GLU A 51 29.73 -2.36 -22.06
CA GLU A 51 30.48 -1.71 -23.15
C GLU A 51 29.61 -0.73 -23.95
N ALA A 52 28.34 -1.07 -24.18
CA ALA A 52 27.37 -0.17 -24.79
C ALA A 52 27.11 1.07 -23.92
N LEU A 53 26.93 0.88 -22.61
CA LEU A 53 26.76 1.96 -21.64
C LEU A 53 27.97 2.89 -21.56
N ASP A 54 29.18 2.33 -21.58
CA ASP A 54 30.44 3.08 -21.53
C ASP A 54 30.67 3.94 -22.79
N LYS A 55 29.98 3.62 -23.89
CA LYS A 55 30.00 4.39 -25.16
C LYS A 55 28.84 5.36 -25.31
N ALA A 56 27.76 5.16 -24.57
CA ALA A 56 26.54 5.94 -24.72
C ALA A 56 26.71 7.38 -24.22
N SER A 57 26.13 8.32 -24.96
CA SER A 57 26.02 9.72 -24.60
C SER A 57 24.66 10.02 -23.95
N PRO A 58 24.52 11.10 -23.17
CA PRO A 58 23.24 11.46 -22.58
C PRO A 58 22.12 11.57 -23.62
N GLY A 59 21.00 10.91 -23.33
CA GLY A 59 19.84 10.85 -24.24
C GLY A 59 19.83 9.68 -25.21
N ASP A 60 20.90 8.90 -25.32
CA ASP A 60 20.97 7.73 -26.21
C ASP A 60 20.02 6.60 -25.75
N GLU A 61 19.61 5.81 -26.73
CA GLU A 61 18.81 4.60 -26.54
C GLU A 61 19.69 3.36 -26.70
N ILE A 62 19.65 2.45 -25.72
CA ILE A 62 20.33 1.16 -25.75
C ILE A 62 19.26 0.06 -25.84
N ARG A 63 19.20 -0.61 -26.99
CA ARG A 63 18.33 -1.78 -27.21
C ARG A 63 19.09 -3.07 -27.01
N VAL A 64 18.68 -3.84 -26.03
CA VAL A 64 19.28 -5.13 -25.68
C VAL A 64 18.40 -6.25 -26.20
N TYR A 65 18.92 -7.04 -27.12
CA TYR A 65 18.21 -8.17 -27.72
C TYR A 65 18.32 -9.44 -26.86
N PRO A 66 17.47 -10.47 -27.10
CA PRO A 66 17.44 -11.68 -26.30
C PRO A 66 18.81 -12.33 -26.10
N GLY A 67 19.17 -12.57 -24.85
CA GLY A 67 20.45 -13.12 -24.45
C GLY A 67 20.59 -13.18 -22.93
N ILE A 68 21.66 -13.81 -22.46
CA ILE A 68 22.06 -13.78 -21.04
C ILE A 68 23.33 -12.95 -20.96
N TYR A 69 23.24 -11.81 -20.30
CA TYR A 69 24.32 -10.86 -20.12
C TYR A 69 24.83 -10.97 -18.69
N HIS A 70 26.07 -11.40 -18.56
CA HIS A 70 26.70 -11.61 -17.26
C HIS A 70 27.38 -10.34 -16.77
N GLY A 71 27.34 -10.14 -15.45
CA GLY A 71 28.04 -9.06 -14.77
C GLY A 71 27.10 -8.09 -14.08
N ASN A 72 27.68 -7.28 -13.19
CA ASN A 72 26.96 -6.23 -12.47
C ASN A 72 26.99 -4.94 -13.28
N ILE A 73 25.82 -4.48 -13.74
CA ILE A 73 25.68 -3.35 -14.67
C ILE A 73 25.67 -2.02 -13.92
N GLN A 74 26.37 -1.02 -14.44
CA GLN A 74 26.48 0.32 -13.85
C GLN A 74 26.03 1.37 -14.86
N ILE A 75 24.93 2.05 -14.56
CA ILE A 75 24.33 3.10 -15.39
C ILE A 75 24.68 4.45 -14.79
N ARG A 76 25.59 5.18 -15.44
CA ARG A 76 26.11 6.49 -14.97
C ARG A 76 25.81 7.66 -15.89
N THR A 77 25.32 7.37 -17.09
CA THR A 77 25.03 8.38 -18.09
C THR A 77 23.58 8.81 -17.94
N ASN A 78 23.35 10.11 -17.76
CA ASN A 78 22.01 10.69 -17.58
C ASN A 78 21.17 10.56 -18.86
N GLY A 79 19.86 10.43 -18.70
CA GLY A 79 18.90 10.46 -19.81
C GLY A 79 18.94 9.23 -20.72
N ILE A 80 19.65 8.17 -20.36
CA ILE A 80 19.70 6.94 -21.16
C ILE A 80 18.34 6.24 -21.13
N VAL A 81 17.92 5.75 -22.30
CA VAL A 81 16.80 4.80 -22.43
C VAL A 81 17.37 3.41 -22.64
N MET A 82 17.25 2.53 -21.65
CA MET A 82 17.58 1.11 -21.77
C MET A 82 16.32 0.28 -21.96
N GLU A 83 16.23 -0.39 -23.10
CA GLU A 83 15.11 -1.24 -23.48
C GLU A 83 15.57 -2.68 -23.74
N GLY A 84 15.03 -3.61 -22.96
CA GLY A 84 15.15 -5.03 -23.20
C GLY A 84 14.07 -5.52 -24.18
N ILE A 85 14.49 -5.97 -25.36
CA ILE A 85 13.62 -6.54 -26.40
C ILE A 85 13.42 -8.02 -26.12
N ASP A 86 12.17 -8.45 -25.98
CA ASP A 86 11.79 -9.83 -25.67
C ASP A 86 12.48 -10.40 -24.41
N ARG A 87 12.67 -9.52 -23.41
CA ARG A 87 13.13 -9.86 -22.05
C ARG A 87 14.51 -10.52 -21.97
N PRO A 88 15.58 -9.83 -22.37
CA PRO A 88 16.95 -10.27 -22.11
C PRO A 88 17.21 -10.41 -20.61
N VAL A 89 18.15 -11.28 -20.25
CA VAL A 89 18.50 -11.59 -18.86
C VAL A 89 19.76 -10.85 -18.47
N ILE A 90 19.68 -10.01 -17.43
CA ILE A 90 20.84 -9.54 -16.69
C ILE A 90 21.10 -10.52 -15.56
N GLN A 91 22.23 -11.22 -15.67
CA GLN A 91 22.72 -12.20 -14.70
C GLN A 91 23.84 -11.57 -13.87
N GLY A 92 23.47 -11.02 -12.71
CA GLY A 92 24.43 -10.53 -11.72
C GLY A 92 25.31 -11.64 -11.16
N GLU A 93 26.38 -11.22 -10.47
CA GLU A 93 27.46 -12.11 -10.01
C GLU A 93 27.20 -12.78 -8.65
N LYS A 94 25.98 -12.63 -8.10
CA LYS A 94 25.60 -13.03 -6.74
C LYS A 94 26.41 -12.31 -5.65
N THR A 95 26.99 -11.17 -5.99
CA THR A 95 27.68 -10.24 -5.10
C THR A 95 27.29 -8.82 -5.53
N GLY A 96 27.08 -7.91 -4.57
CA GLY A 96 26.68 -6.53 -4.90
C GLY A 96 25.30 -6.45 -5.57
N ASN A 97 25.10 -5.43 -6.41
CA ASN A 97 23.84 -5.22 -7.13
C ASN A 97 23.96 -5.71 -8.57
N ALA A 98 22.90 -6.37 -9.08
CA ALA A 98 22.88 -6.78 -10.50
C ALA A 98 22.83 -5.56 -11.43
N VAL A 99 22.09 -4.51 -11.06
CA VAL A 99 22.07 -3.21 -11.74
C VAL A 99 22.23 -2.10 -10.69
N THR A 100 23.16 -1.18 -10.93
CA THR A 100 23.30 0.05 -10.14
C THR A 100 22.99 1.26 -11.03
N LEU A 101 22.02 2.06 -10.61
CA LEU A 101 21.55 3.26 -11.29
C LEU A 101 22.06 4.50 -10.52
N GLU A 102 23.05 5.18 -11.10
CA GLU A 102 23.78 6.34 -10.54
C GLU A 102 23.54 7.61 -11.38
N ALA A 103 22.48 7.63 -12.19
CA ALA A 103 22.24 8.66 -13.20
C ALA A 103 20.78 9.13 -13.17
N ASP A 104 20.58 10.39 -13.58
CA ASP A 104 19.26 11.03 -13.61
C ASP A 104 18.55 10.82 -14.95
N GLY A 105 17.22 10.84 -14.94
CA GLY A 105 16.40 10.82 -16.15
C GLY A 105 16.46 9.51 -16.94
N VAL A 106 16.94 8.41 -16.32
CA VAL A 106 17.08 7.12 -17.00
C VAL A 106 15.74 6.43 -17.13
N THR A 107 15.45 5.90 -18.31
CA THR A 107 14.38 4.92 -18.51
C THR A 107 15.00 3.53 -18.58
N PHE A 108 14.56 2.60 -17.74
CA PHE A 108 15.04 1.23 -17.70
C PHE A 108 13.86 0.26 -17.77
N LYS A 109 13.73 -0.47 -18.88
CA LYS A 109 12.54 -1.29 -19.12
C LYS A 109 12.78 -2.62 -19.83
N GLY A 110 11.91 -3.60 -19.54
CA GLY A 110 11.80 -4.83 -20.31
C GLY A 110 12.84 -5.91 -19.99
N PHE A 111 13.51 -5.88 -18.83
CA PHE A 111 14.56 -6.87 -18.48
C PHE A 111 14.06 -7.96 -17.53
N LEU A 112 14.68 -9.16 -17.61
CA LEU A 112 14.72 -10.10 -16.50
C LEU A 112 16.03 -9.90 -15.72
N ILE A 113 15.95 -9.63 -14.41
CA ILE A 113 17.11 -9.31 -13.57
C ILE A 113 17.19 -10.30 -12.42
N ARG A 114 18.34 -10.96 -12.30
CA ARG A 114 18.59 -11.94 -11.24
C ARG A 114 20.05 -12.02 -10.85
N GLY A 115 20.34 -12.66 -9.73
CA GLY A 115 21.70 -12.84 -9.26
C GLY A 115 22.29 -11.60 -8.62
N GLY A 116 21.48 -10.72 -8.05
CA GLY A 116 21.94 -9.78 -7.03
C GLY A 116 22.53 -10.53 -5.84
N GLY A 117 23.38 -9.85 -5.07
CA GLY A 117 24.02 -10.42 -3.90
C GLY A 117 23.08 -10.74 -2.74
N ARG A 118 23.66 -11.12 -1.62
CA ARG A 118 22.95 -11.63 -0.43
C ARG A 118 23.35 -10.92 0.87
N ASP A 119 24.13 -9.85 0.77
CA ASP A 119 24.61 -9.12 1.94
C ASP A 119 23.57 -8.07 2.38
N LEU A 120 22.86 -8.36 3.45
CA LEU A 120 21.91 -7.44 4.09
C LEU A 120 22.57 -6.16 4.60
N LEU A 121 23.87 -6.20 4.97
CA LEU A 121 24.58 -5.03 5.49
C LEU A 121 25.02 -4.07 4.39
N LYS A 122 25.13 -4.56 3.15
CA LYS A 122 25.46 -3.75 1.97
C LYS A 122 24.25 -3.36 1.14
N ASP A 123 23.07 -3.82 1.54
CA ASP A 123 21.83 -3.66 0.82
C ASP A 123 21.94 -4.10 -0.66
N ASP A 124 22.41 -5.34 -0.87
CA ASP A 124 22.52 -5.94 -2.20
C ASP A 124 21.15 -6.07 -2.87
N ALA A 125 21.00 -5.61 -4.12
CA ALA A 125 19.71 -5.57 -4.80
C ALA A 125 19.76 -6.08 -6.26
N GLY A 126 18.58 -6.38 -6.81
CA GLY A 126 18.42 -6.55 -8.25
C GLY A 126 18.67 -5.23 -8.98
N ILE A 127 18.01 -4.15 -8.54
CA ILE A 127 18.27 -2.78 -8.99
C ILE A 127 18.50 -1.90 -7.77
N LYS A 128 19.65 -1.22 -7.70
CA LYS A 128 19.94 -0.20 -6.67
C LYS A 128 20.02 1.18 -7.28
N PHE A 129 19.20 2.11 -6.80
CA PHE A 129 19.31 3.52 -7.13
C PHE A 129 20.23 4.17 -6.10
N VAL A 130 21.15 4.99 -6.57
CA VAL A 130 22.08 5.74 -5.73
C VAL A 130 22.03 7.19 -6.15
N LYS A 131 21.30 8.01 -5.39
CA LYS A 131 21.13 9.45 -5.63
C LYS A 131 20.55 9.81 -7.00
N ALA A 132 19.89 8.86 -7.66
CA ALA A 132 19.29 9.01 -8.97
C ALA A 132 17.95 9.75 -8.90
N LYS A 133 17.68 10.59 -9.89
CA LYS A 133 16.45 11.41 -9.94
C LYS A 133 15.69 11.20 -11.24
N GLU A 134 14.37 11.38 -11.17
CA GLU A 134 13.51 11.48 -12.36
C GLU A 134 13.62 10.25 -13.28
N CYS A 135 13.93 9.07 -12.71
CA CYS A 135 14.08 7.83 -13.46
C CYS A 135 12.75 7.09 -13.60
N LEU A 136 12.57 6.39 -14.71
CA LEU A 136 11.46 5.49 -14.99
C LEU A 136 11.97 4.04 -15.02
N VAL A 137 11.55 3.21 -14.08
CA VAL A 137 11.87 1.78 -14.07
C VAL A 137 10.58 0.98 -14.25
N THR A 138 10.43 0.36 -15.42
CA THR A 138 9.14 -0.23 -15.82
C THR A 138 9.22 -1.55 -16.56
N GLU A 139 8.19 -2.39 -16.44
CA GLU A 139 8.05 -3.64 -17.19
C GLU A 139 9.19 -4.65 -16.98
N ASN A 140 9.90 -4.56 -15.85
CA ASN A 140 10.97 -5.50 -15.51
C ASN A 140 10.45 -6.66 -14.67
N ARG A 141 11.12 -7.81 -14.78
CA ARG A 141 10.95 -8.95 -13.89
C ARG A 141 12.19 -9.14 -13.04
N LEU A 142 12.02 -9.16 -11.73
CA LEU A 142 13.10 -9.33 -10.77
C LEU A 142 12.86 -10.61 -9.97
N GLU A 143 13.83 -11.52 -10.00
CA GLU A 143 13.78 -12.80 -9.29
C GLU A 143 15.19 -13.17 -8.80
N ASP A 144 15.29 -14.00 -7.76
CA ASP A 144 16.58 -14.43 -7.20
C ASP A 144 17.53 -13.25 -6.86
N ASN A 145 16.98 -12.23 -6.18
CA ASN A 145 17.72 -11.10 -5.62
C ASN A 145 17.44 -11.00 -4.12
N LEU A 146 18.37 -10.43 -3.32
CA LEU A 146 18.09 -10.12 -1.92
C LEU A 146 16.97 -9.09 -1.80
N TYR A 147 17.24 -7.83 -2.15
CA TYR A 147 16.21 -6.82 -2.39
C TYR A 147 15.82 -6.84 -3.86
N GLY A 148 14.53 -6.71 -4.19
CA GLY A 148 14.10 -6.52 -5.57
C GLY A 148 14.67 -5.21 -6.11
N MET A 149 14.20 -4.10 -5.55
CA MET A 149 14.73 -2.76 -5.79
C MET A 149 15.06 -2.07 -4.48
N TYR A 150 16.18 -1.34 -4.46
CA TYR A 150 16.58 -0.52 -3.33
C TYR A 150 16.81 0.92 -3.79
N LEU A 151 16.05 1.86 -3.24
CA LEU A 151 16.18 3.29 -3.51
C LEU A 151 16.95 3.93 -2.37
N SER A 152 18.19 4.34 -2.64
CA SER A 152 19.02 5.11 -1.72
C SER A 152 19.10 6.55 -2.21
N GLN A 153 18.45 7.45 -1.47
CA GLN A 153 18.43 8.88 -1.79
C GLN A 153 17.91 9.21 -3.19
N ALA A 154 16.99 8.40 -3.71
CA ALA A 154 16.42 8.57 -5.03
C ALA A 154 15.17 9.47 -4.97
N GLU A 155 15.02 10.37 -5.92
CA GLU A 155 13.96 11.39 -5.88
C GLU A 155 13.15 11.40 -7.16
N LYS A 156 11.83 11.62 -7.04
CA LYS A 156 10.93 11.85 -8.20
C LYS A 156 10.97 10.74 -9.26
N CYS A 157 11.35 9.52 -8.88
CA CYS A 157 11.36 8.37 -9.77
C CYS A 157 9.96 7.75 -9.87
N VAL A 158 9.70 7.11 -11.00
CA VAL A 158 8.49 6.34 -11.27
C VAL A 158 8.88 4.88 -11.42
N ILE A 159 8.34 4.02 -10.55
CA ILE A 159 8.58 2.58 -10.57
C ILE A 159 7.26 1.90 -10.84
N THR A 160 7.11 1.35 -12.04
CA THR A 160 5.78 0.92 -12.51
C THR A 160 5.75 -0.37 -13.30
N HIS A 161 4.66 -1.14 -13.23
CA HIS A 161 4.49 -2.37 -14.02
C HIS A 161 5.62 -3.41 -13.86
N ASN A 162 6.32 -3.44 -12.73
CA ASN A 162 7.36 -4.44 -12.46
C ASN A 162 6.78 -5.65 -11.72
N VAL A 163 7.38 -6.82 -11.97
CA VAL A 163 7.06 -8.08 -11.27
C VAL A 163 8.25 -8.49 -10.43
N ILE A 164 8.09 -8.53 -9.11
CA ILE A 164 9.15 -8.88 -8.16
C ILE A 164 8.78 -10.17 -7.43
N ARG A 165 9.69 -11.14 -7.43
CA ARG A 165 9.55 -12.43 -6.74
C ARG A 165 10.73 -12.65 -5.80
N GLY A 166 10.44 -12.76 -4.51
CA GLY A 166 11.44 -13.03 -3.48
C GLY A 166 11.96 -14.46 -3.48
N ARG A 167 13.01 -14.70 -2.67
CA ARG A 167 13.74 -15.97 -2.59
C ARG A 167 13.03 -16.93 -1.64
N THR A 168 12.13 -17.75 -2.18
CA THR A 168 11.27 -18.66 -1.39
C THR A 168 12.03 -19.75 -0.63
N TYR A 169 13.27 -20.06 -1.03
CA TYR A 169 14.12 -21.04 -0.36
C TYR A 169 14.82 -20.50 0.90
N ASP A 170 14.81 -19.18 1.14
CA ASP A 170 15.30 -18.58 2.39
C ASP A 170 14.16 -18.46 3.41
N PHE A 171 14.50 -18.44 4.70
CA PHE A 171 13.55 -18.05 5.74
C PHE A 171 13.08 -16.61 5.50
N GLN A 172 11.82 -16.32 5.86
CA GLN A 172 11.20 -15.01 5.57
C GLN A 172 12.03 -13.83 6.09
N GLU A 173 12.66 -13.96 7.25
CA GLU A 173 13.46 -12.88 7.88
C GLU A 173 14.79 -12.59 7.16
N ASP A 174 15.34 -13.60 6.47
CA ASP A 174 16.60 -13.52 5.71
C ASP A 174 16.39 -13.01 4.27
N ARG A 175 15.13 -12.86 3.85
CA ARG A 175 14.79 -12.27 2.55
C ARG A 175 14.94 -10.75 2.64
N GLY A 176 15.27 -10.12 1.51
CA GLY A 176 15.12 -8.69 1.38
C GLY A 176 13.67 -8.33 1.04
N ASN A 177 13.42 -7.04 1.03
CA ASN A 177 12.12 -6.47 0.70
C ASN A 177 11.94 -6.42 -0.84
N GLY A 178 10.70 -6.36 -1.30
CA GLY A 178 10.39 -6.22 -2.72
C GLY A 178 10.93 -4.89 -3.25
N ILE A 179 10.40 -3.78 -2.73
CA ILE A 179 10.95 -2.43 -2.95
C ILE A 179 11.25 -1.79 -1.60
N HIS A 180 12.50 -1.41 -1.41
CA HIS A 180 12.99 -0.70 -0.23
C HIS A 180 13.31 0.75 -0.61
N THR A 181 12.87 1.72 0.20
CA THR A 181 13.32 3.10 0.06
C THR A 181 13.95 3.62 1.36
N TRP A 182 15.02 4.38 1.20
CA TRP A 182 15.74 5.06 2.27
C TRP A 182 16.05 6.49 1.84
N ASP A 183 15.56 7.48 2.60
CA ASP A 183 15.76 8.91 2.34
C ASP A 183 15.39 9.32 0.90
N SER A 184 14.31 8.75 0.36
CA SER A 184 13.97 8.82 -1.07
C SER A 184 12.59 9.43 -1.28
N PRO A 185 12.45 10.76 -1.24
CA PRO A 185 11.16 11.44 -1.30
C PRO A 185 10.58 11.59 -2.73
N PHE A 186 9.29 11.91 -2.80
CA PHE A 186 8.57 12.25 -4.04
C PHE A 186 8.48 11.14 -5.10
N ASN A 187 8.72 9.88 -4.72
CA ASN A 187 8.66 8.76 -5.66
C ASN A 187 7.21 8.29 -5.88
N ARG A 188 6.93 7.83 -7.11
CA ARG A 188 5.67 7.18 -7.47
C ARG A 188 5.93 5.71 -7.73
N ILE A 189 5.25 4.85 -6.98
CA ILE A 189 5.39 3.39 -7.07
C ILE A 189 4.02 2.84 -7.41
N GLU A 190 3.81 2.44 -8.66
CA GLU A 190 2.47 2.16 -9.18
C GLU A 190 2.36 0.89 -10.03
N HIS A 191 1.24 0.17 -9.97
CA HIS A 191 1.00 -1.02 -10.83
C HIS A 191 2.06 -2.14 -10.75
N ASN A 192 2.78 -2.27 -9.63
CA ASN A 192 3.73 -3.37 -9.44
C ASN A 192 3.07 -4.60 -8.82
N ASP A 193 3.58 -5.79 -9.14
CA ASP A 193 3.18 -7.07 -8.54
C ASP A 193 4.38 -7.63 -7.76
N ILE A 194 4.26 -7.66 -6.42
CA ILE A 194 5.31 -8.10 -5.51
C ILE A 194 4.84 -9.33 -4.73
N ALA A 195 5.66 -10.38 -4.73
CA ALA A 195 5.36 -11.58 -3.97
C ALA A 195 6.60 -12.22 -3.34
N ASP A 196 6.37 -12.94 -2.25
CA ASP A 196 7.34 -13.86 -1.64
C ASP A 196 8.63 -13.19 -1.12
N ALA A 197 8.67 -11.86 -1.05
CA ALA A 197 9.69 -11.07 -0.36
C ALA A 197 9.50 -11.10 1.18
N ARG A 198 10.44 -10.51 1.93
CA ARG A 198 10.22 -10.29 3.37
C ARG A 198 9.06 -9.33 3.60
N ASP A 199 9.24 -8.07 3.25
CA ASP A 199 8.17 -7.08 3.16
C ASP A 199 7.98 -6.71 1.68
N GLY A 200 6.75 -6.42 1.25
CA GLY A 200 6.49 -6.00 -0.13
C GLY A 200 7.10 -4.64 -0.40
N PHE A 201 6.63 -3.64 0.36
CA PHE A 201 7.23 -2.32 0.43
C PHE A 201 7.80 -2.05 1.82
N TYR A 202 9.02 -1.52 1.89
CA TYR A 202 9.58 -0.95 3.10
C TYR A 202 10.05 0.47 2.82
N ILE A 203 9.38 1.46 3.41
CA ILE A 203 9.53 2.87 3.09
C ILE A 203 10.03 3.60 4.32
N SER A 204 11.29 4.04 4.31
CA SER A 204 11.93 4.68 5.45
C SER A 204 12.47 6.06 5.12
N PHE A 205 12.22 7.04 6.00
CA PHE A 205 12.63 8.43 5.83
C PHE A 205 12.26 9.04 4.46
N SER A 206 11.20 8.54 3.84
CA SER A 206 10.84 8.86 2.46
C SER A 206 9.48 9.55 2.46
N HIS A 207 9.48 10.84 2.16
CA HIS A 207 8.30 11.71 2.29
C HIS A 207 7.62 11.95 0.95
N PHE A 208 6.33 12.31 0.98
CA PHE A 208 5.60 12.76 -0.22
C PHE A 208 5.59 11.77 -1.39
N CYS A 209 5.73 10.48 -1.10
CA CYS A 209 5.64 9.38 -2.05
C CYS A 209 4.18 8.94 -2.21
N THR A 210 3.89 8.38 -3.38
CA THR A 210 2.58 7.80 -3.72
C THR A 210 2.78 6.31 -4.07
N ILE A 211 2.06 5.44 -3.37
CA ILE A 211 2.00 4.00 -3.66
C ILE A 211 0.60 3.64 -4.15
N ASP A 212 0.44 3.35 -5.43
CA ASP A 212 -0.88 3.30 -6.07
C ASP A 212 -1.10 2.08 -6.98
N HIS A 213 -2.27 1.44 -6.91
CA HIS A 213 -2.61 0.30 -7.78
C HIS A 213 -1.62 -0.89 -7.77
N ASN A 214 -0.87 -1.11 -6.69
CA ASN A 214 0.04 -2.24 -6.58
C ASN A 214 -0.66 -3.49 -6.02
N LYS A 215 -0.14 -4.66 -6.35
CA LYS A 215 -0.55 -5.94 -5.76
C LYS A 215 0.61 -6.50 -4.95
N VAL A 216 0.39 -6.78 -3.67
CA VAL A 216 1.37 -7.40 -2.79
C VAL A 216 0.77 -8.60 -2.09
N HIS A 217 1.46 -9.74 -2.18
CA HIS A 217 0.97 -10.96 -1.55
C HIS A 217 2.05 -11.93 -1.08
N ARG A 218 1.72 -12.72 -0.03
CA ARG A 218 2.62 -13.69 0.60
C ARG A 218 3.91 -13.07 1.15
N THR A 219 3.80 -11.89 1.74
CA THR A 219 4.89 -11.23 2.47
C THR A 219 4.56 -11.14 3.97
N ARG A 220 5.52 -10.68 4.77
CA ARG A 220 5.30 -10.36 6.19
C ARG A 220 4.44 -9.10 6.28
N TYR A 221 4.96 -7.96 5.83
CA TYR A 221 4.16 -6.75 5.61
C TYR A 221 3.90 -6.55 4.13
N GLY A 222 2.64 -6.32 3.75
CA GLY A 222 2.32 -5.87 2.39
C GLY A 222 2.95 -4.50 2.13
N LEU A 223 2.78 -3.59 3.08
CA LEU A 223 3.34 -2.24 3.05
C LEU A 223 3.80 -1.83 4.45
N HIS A 224 5.04 -1.39 4.58
CA HIS A 224 5.68 -1.04 5.84
C HIS A 224 6.30 0.36 5.75
N TYR A 225 5.76 1.33 6.47
CA TYR A 225 6.29 2.69 6.59
C TYR A 225 6.97 2.93 7.93
N MET A 226 8.13 3.58 7.89
CA MET A 226 8.88 4.02 9.07
C MET A 226 9.32 5.48 8.88
N TYR A 227 9.01 6.36 9.85
CA TYR A 227 9.52 7.74 9.89
C TYR A 227 9.28 8.56 8.61
N SER A 228 8.13 8.36 7.97
CA SER A 228 7.89 8.80 6.59
C SER A 228 6.58 9.58 6.48
N ASN A 229 6.65 10.91 6.55
CA ASN A 229 5.49 11.81 6.59
C ASN A 229 4.87 12.13 5.22
N ASN A 230 3.59 12.52 5.25
CA ASN A 230 2.84 13.10 4.13
C ASN A 230 2.81 12.22 2.88
N ASN A 231 2.67 10.91 3.07
CA ASN A 231 2.58 9.94 1.99
C ASN A 231 1.13 9.55 1.72
N SER A 232 0.86 9.05 0.51
CA SER A 232 -0.43 8.46 0.16
C SER A 232 -0.25 7.03 -0.35
N PHE A 233 -1.21 6.18 -0.02
CA PHE A 233 -1.34 4.91 -0.71
C PHE A 233 -2.80 4.57 -0.99
N SER A 234 -3.07 4.24 -2.25
CA SER A 234 -4.41 4.08 -2.76
C SER A 234 -4.56 2.94 -3.74
N TYR A 235 -5.74 2.34 -3.77
CA TYR A 235 -6.09 1.27 -4.72
C TYR A 235 -5.13 0.08 -4.74
N ASN A 236 -4.37 -0.15 -3.66
CA ASN A 236 -3.48 -1.30 -3.55
C ASN A 236 -4.25 -2.53 -3.08
N THR A 237 -3.86 -3.69 -3.58
CA THR A 237 -4.35 -5.00 -3.13
C THR A 237 -3.28 -5.69 -2.29
N LEU A 238 -3.44 -5.66 -0.97
CA LEU A 238 -2.53 -6.23 0.02
C LEU A 238 -3.19 -7.46 0.64
N ILE A 239 -2.87 -8.63 0.08
CA ILE A 239 -3.61 -9.88 0.30
C ILE A 239 -2.69 -11.04 0.70
N ASP A 240 -3.15 -11.93 1.57
CA ASP A 240 -2.41 -13.14 1.99
C ASP A 240 -1.02 -12.82 2.57
N ASN A 241 -0.90 -11.69 3.27
CA ASN A 241 0.32 -11.33 4.00
C ASN A 241 0.15 -11.66 5.49
N VAL A 242 1.22 -11.54 6.30
CA VAL A 242 1.04 -11.56 7.76
C VAL A 242 0.26 -10.32 8.20
N ALA A 243 0.62 -9.15 7.66
CA ALA A 243 -0.09 -7.90 7.86
C ALA A 243 -0.21 -7.12 6.55
N GLY A 244 -1.34 -6.46 6.34
CA GLY A 244 -1.64 -5.69 5.14
C GLY A 244 -0.76 -4.45 5.04
N ALA A 245 -1.03 -3.45 5.88
CA ALA A 245 -0.18 -2.26 6.01
C ALA A 245 0.18 -1.97 7.47
N ALA A 246 1.44 -1.60 7.71
CA ALA A 246 1.96 -1.06 8.96
C ALA A 246 2.50 0.35 8.72
N VAL A 247 1.87 1.37 9.30
CA VAL A 247 2.35 2.75 9.26
C VAL A 247 2.86 3.15 10.62
N MET A 248 4.12 3.56 10.69
CA MET A 248 4.81 3.74 11.96
C MET A 248 5.57 5.07 12.01
N TYR A 249 5.42 5.78 13.14
CA TYR A 249 6.17 6.99 13.51
C TYR A 249 6.06 8.11 12.48
N ALA A 250 4.84 8.50 12.12
CA ALA A 250 4.65 9.42 11.01
C ALA A 250 3.36 10.24 11.08
N LYS A 251 3.20 11.21 10.17
CA LYS A 251 2.00 12.06 10.13
C LYS A 251 1.54 12.38 8.72
N GLY A 252 0.28 12.77 8.58
CA GLY A 252 -0.27 13.33 7.35
C GLY A 252 -0.53 12.30 6.24
N PHE A 253 -0.85 11.05 6.61
CA PHE A 253 -1.09 10.00 5.62
C PHE A 253 -2.50 10.04 5.04
N LYS A 254 -2.62 9.62 3.78
CA LYS A 254 -3.89 9.32 3.12
C LYS A 254 -3.94 7.87 2.64
N PHE A 255 -4.97 7.13 3.05
CA PHE A 255 -5.16 5.71 2.76
C PHE A 255 -6.54 5.56 2.12
N SER A 256 -6.60 5.34 0.80
CA SER A 256 -7.92 5.28 0.15
C SER A 256 -8.11 4.23 -0.93
N GLY A 257 -9.25 3.54 -0.92
CA GLY A 257 -9.56 2.57 -1.97
C GLY A 257 -8.72 1.29 -1.90
N ASN A 258 -8.02 1.01 -0.80
CA ASN A 258 -7.16 -0.18 -0.70
C ASN A 258 -7.99 -1.42 -0.31
N VAL A 259 -7.47 -2.60 -0.67
CA VAL A 259 -7.95 -3.91 -0.23
C VAL A 259 -6.93 -4.52 0.72
N PHE A 260 -7.33 -4.71 1.98
CA PHE A 260 -6.57 -5.47 2.97
C PHE A 260 -7.34 -6.76 3.26
N ALA A 261 -6.89 -7.87 2.67
CA ALA A 261 -7.64 -9.11 2.70
C ALA A 261 -6.81 -10.31 3.16
N HIS A 262 -7.40 -11.18 3.97
CA HIS A 262 -6.81 -12.46 4.36
C HIS A 262 -5.44 -12.34 5.04
N ASN A 263 -5.15 -11.20 5.68
CA ASN A 263 -3.87 -11.02 6.35
C ASN A 263 -3.90 -11.69 7.73
N ARG A 264 -3.08 -12.74 7.88
CA ARG A 264 -3.12 -13.69 9.01
C ARG A 264 -1.73 -14.13 9.43
N GLY A 265 -1.55 -14.35 10.73
CA GLY A 265 -0.29 -14.79 11.33
C GLY A 265 -0.07 -14.19 12.71
N PHE A 266 1.17 -14.27 13.20
CA PHE A 266 1.54 -13.67 14.48
C PHE A 266 1.64 -12.14 14.33
N ARG A 267 0.88 -11.38 15.15
CA ARG A 267 0.73 -9.92 15.03
C ARG A 267 0.18 -9.47 13.66
N ALA A 268 -0.93 -10.08 13.25
CA ALA A 268 -1.59 -9.83 11.98
C ALA A 268 -2.69 -8.77 12.06
N TYR A 269 -2.69 -7.84 11.12
CA TYR A 269 -3.68 -6.78 10.98
C TYR A 269 -3.88 -6.40 9.51
N GLY A 270 -5.06 -5.89 9.17
CA GLY A 270 -5.32 -5.26 7.88
C GLY A 270 -4.54 -3.96 7.78
N VAL A 271 -4.73 -3.06 8.74
CA VAL A 271 -3.98 -1.80 8.85
C VAL A 271 -3.59 -1.50 10.30
N LEU A 272 -2.33 -1.15 10.51
CA LEU A 272 -1.79 -0.64 11.76
C LEU A 272 -1.39 0.83 11.64
N TRP A 273 -1.82 1.61 12.62
CA TRP A 273 -1.25 2.91 12.99
C TRP A 273 -0.43 2.72 14.26
N GLN A 274 0.88 2.95 14.20
CA GLN A 274 1.75 2.99 15.37
C GLN A 274 2.45 4.35 15.48
N ASP A 275 2.06 5.17 16.45
CA ASP A 275 2.51 6.56 16.58
C ASP A 275 2.30 7.34 15.25
N VAL A 276 1.03 7.37 14.83
CA VAL A 276 0.62 8.03 13.59
C VAL A 276 -0.44 9.10 13.85
N ARG A 277 -0.22 10.31 13.34
CA ARG A 277 -1.13 11.45 13.55
C ARG A 277 -1.64 12.10 12.26
N HIS A 278 -2.80 12.77 12.36
CA HIS A 278 -3.36 13.59 11.27
C HIS A 278 -3.55 12.83 9.97
N SER A 279 -4.11 11.63 10.07
CA SER A 279 -4.25 10.72 8.95
C SER A 279 -5.70 10.61 8.49
N ASP A 280 -5.92 10.29 7.21
CA ASP A 280 -7.24 10.23 6.57
C ASP A 280 -7.41 8.89 5.84
N CYS A 281 -8.22 7.99 6.42
CA CYS A 281 -8.39 6.61 5.99
C CYS A 281 -9.82 6.36 5.54
N PHE A 282 -10.04 6.17 4.24
CA PHE A 282 -11.39 6.05 3.71
C PHE A 282 -11.56 5.19 2.47
N ASP A 283 -12.78 4.75 2.20
CA ASP A 283 -13.11 3.93 1.03
C ASP A 283 -12.27 2.64 0.93
N ASN A 284 -11.74 2.11 2.04
CA ASN A 284 -10.98 0.87 2.04
C ASN A 284 -11.88 -0.34 2.29
N LEU A 285 -11.50 -1.47 1.71
CA LEU A 285 -12.05 -2.79 2.02
C LEU A 285 -11.10 -3.52 2.97
N VAL A 286 -11.58 -3.85 4.17
CA VAL A 286 -10.83 -4.55 5.20
C VAL A 286 -11.56 -5.85 5.50
N PHE A 287 -11.08 -6.94 4.93
CA PHE A 287 -11.82 -8.21 4.85
C PHE A 287 -11.03 -9.40 5.38
N ASP A 288 -11.64 -10.20 6.26
CA ASP A 288 -11.11 -11.51 6.66
C ASP A 288 -9.67 -11.48 7.22
N ASN A 289 -9.32 -10.41 7.93
CA ASN A 289 -8.04 -10.29 8.64
C ASN A 289 -8.19 -10.72 10.11
N THR A 290 -7.08 -11.08 10.75
CA THR A 290 -7.09 -11.35 12.21
C THR A 290 -7.50 -10.11 13.02
N ILE A 291 -7.03 -8.94 12.63
CA ILE A 291 -7.50 -7.65 13.14
C ILE A 291 -7.72 -6.75 11.93
N GLY A 292 -8.86 -6.07 11.82
CA GLY A 292 -9.12 -5.13 10.73
C GLY A 292 -8.25 -3.89 10.86
N PHE A 293 -8.59 -3.05 11.84
CA PHE A 293 -7.84 -1.84 12.20
C PHE A 293 -7.14 -1.98 13.56
N TYR A 294 -5.90 -1.50 13.65
CA TYR A 294 -5.14 -1.49 14.89
C TYR A 294 -4.57 -0.10 15.16
N PHE A 295 -4.94 0.51 16.28
CA PHE A 295 -4.50 1.84 16.68
C PHE A 295 -3.61 1.74 17.93
N ASP A 296 -2.33 2.07 17.78
CA ASP A 296 -1.34 2.20 18.85
C ASP A 296 -0.72 3.59 18.77
N GLN A 297 -0.91 4.42 19.79
CA GLN A 297 -0.48 5.82 19.78
C GLN A 297 -0.98 6.60 18.57
N ALA A 298 -2.13 6.19 18.01
CA ALA A 298 -2.72 6.82 16.84
C ALA A 298 -3.56 8.03 17.27
N GLY A 299 -3.39 9.16 16.58
CA GLY A 299 -4.02 10.40 17.04
C GLY A 299 -4.61 11.28 15.94
N MET A 300 -5.63 12.06 16.29
CA MET A 300 -6.12 13.18 15.46
C MET A 300 -6.41 12.78 14.01
N SER A 301 -6.85 11.54 13.80
CA SER A 301 -7.06 10.95 12.48
C SER A 301 -8.54 10.72 12.19
N LYS A 302 -8.89 10.66 10.90
CA LYS A 302 -10.24 10.37 10.43
C LYS A 302 -10.27 9.00 9.78
N VAL A 303 -11.26 8.20 10.13
CA VAL A 303 -11.49 6.88 9.56
C VAL A 303 -12.95 6.81 9.13
N HIS A 304 -13.21 6.82 7.83
CA HIS A 304 -14.58 6.96 7.34
C HIS A 304 -14.85 6.26 6.01
N ASN A 305 -16.10 5.93 5.70
CA ASN A 305 -16.48 5.28 4.44
C ASN A 305 -15.73 3.96 4.15
N ASN A 306 -15.22 3.26 5.17
CA ASN A 306 -14.58 1.95 5.00
C ASN A 306 -15.60 0.82 5.15
N LEU A 307 -15.35 -0.30 4.46
CA LEU A 307 -16.07 -1.56 4.69
C LEU A 307 -15.16 -2.51 5.46
N VAL A 308 -15.50 -2.73 6.73
CA VAL A 308 -14.79 -3.62 7.65
C VAL A 308 -15.63 -4.85 7.89
N ILE A 309 -15.29 -5.94 7.23
CA ILE A 309 -16.16 -7.11 7.11
C ILE A 309 -15.45 -8.42 7.42
N SER A 310 -16.11 -9.28 8.20
CA SER A 310 -15.66 -10.65 8.49
C SER A 310 -14.24 -10.78 9.05
N ASN A 311 -13.73 -9.75 9.73
CA ASN A 311 -12.46 -9.86 10.47
C ASN A 311 -12.71 -10.58 11.80
N ASP A 312 -11.68 -11.23 12.35
CA ASP A 312 -11.80 -11.83 13.70
C ASP A 312 -12.02 -10.74 14.76
N VAL A 313 -11.40 -9.57 14.54
CA VAL A 313 -11.65 -8.34 15.31
C VAL A 313 -11.76 -7.18 14.32
N ALA A 314 -12.83 -6.39 14.35
CA ALA A 314 -12.98 -5.29 13.40
C ALA A 314 -11.97 -4.16 13.70
N SER A 315 -11.84 -3.79 14.98
CA SER A 315 -10.91 -2.75 15.41
C SER A 315 -10.33 -3.01 16.80
N VAL A 316 -9.05 -2.68 16.99
CA VAL A 316 -8.39 -2.60 18.31
C VAL A 316 -7.87 -1.19 18.50
N ILE A 317 -8.28 -0.53 19.59
CA ILE A 317 -7.79 0.80 19.96
C ILE A 317 -7.13 0.72 21.33
N LEU A 318 -5.82 0.99 21.36
CA LEU A 318 -5.06 1.05 22.62
C LEU A 318 -5.34 2.35 23.37
N GLU A 319 -5.19 2.34 24.69
CA GLU A 319 -5.44 3.48 25.59
C GLU A 319 -4.66 4.76 25.27
N ASN A 320 -3.57 4.64 24.53
CA ASN A 320 -2.68 5.72 24.14
C ASN A 320 -3.06 6.34 22.78
N SER A 321 -4.15 5.88 22.15
CA SER A 321 -4.69 6.44 20.91
C SER A 321 -5.83 7.41 21.22
N GLU A 322 -5.76 8.64 20.72
CA GLU A 322 -6.60 9.76 21.19
C GLU A 322 -7.07 10.70 20.06
N ASP A 323 -8.18 11.41 20.27
CA ASP A 323 -8.74 12.41 19.35
C ASP A 323 -9.02 11.90 17.92
N ASN A 324 -9.29 10.59 17.74
CA ASN A 324 -9.66 10.04 16.43
C ASN A 324 -11.16 10.18 16.17
N VAL A 325 -11.54 10.37 14.90
CA VAL A 325 -12.94 10.51 14.47
C VAL A 325 -13.28 9.38 13.51
N ILE A 326 -14.11 8.44 13.95
CA ILE A 326 -14.48 7.22 13.23
C ILE A 326 -15.96 7.29 12.88
N PHE A 327 -16.32 7.53 11.62
CA PHE A 327 -17.71 7.80 11.23
C PHE A 327 -18.02 7.28 9.83
N GLU A 328 -19.28 7.01 9.53
CA GLU A 328 -19.75 6.52 8.23
C GLU A 328 -18.97 5.28 7.73
N ASN A 329 -18.54 4.39 8.63
CA ASN A 329 -17.98 3.09 8.24
C ASN A 329 -19.06 2.00 8.29
N ASN A 330 -18.87 0.93 7.53
CA ASN A 330 -19.70 -0.27 7.56
C ASN A 330 -18.96 -1.39 8.30
N PHE A 331 -19.35 -1.66 9.55
CA PHE A 331 -18.87 -2.80 10.33
C PHE A 331 -19.85 -3.96 10.18
N VAL A 332 -19.45 -5.00 9.45
CA VAL A 332 -20.36 -6.08 9.03
C VAL A 332 -19.80 -7.45 9.39
N ASN A 333 -20.55 -8.23 10.17
CA ASN A 333 -20.24 -9.65 10.45
C ASN A 333 -18.80 -9.93 10.92
N ASN A 334 -18.18 -9.01 11.67
CA ASN A 334 -16.91 -9.28 12.35
C ASN A 334 -17.17 -10.13 13.60
N LEU A 335 -16.24 -10.99 14.00
CA LEU A 335 -16.45 -11.87 15.18
C LEU A 335 -16.50 -11.07 16.48
N SER A 336 -15.62 -10.07 16.63
CA SER A 336 -15.65 -9.06 17.69
C SER A 336 -15.52 -7.67 17.04
N LEU A 337 -16.27 -6.69 17.52
CA LEU A 337 -16.37 -5.39 16.84
C LEU A 337 -15.26 -4.42 17.26
N LEU A 338 -15.10 -4.19 18.57
CA LEU A 338 -14.09 -3.29 19.09
C LEU A 338 -13.44 -3.93 20.32
N ARG A 339 -12.12 -3.76 20.45
CA ARG A 339 -11.44 -3.99 21.73
C ARG A 339 -10.69 -2.74 22.15
N LEU A 340 -11.00 -2.28 23.36
CA LEU A 340 -10.24 -1.25 24.03
C LEU A 340 -9.28 -1.94 25.01
N ARG A 341 -7.99 -1.68 24.87
CA ARG A 341 -6.97 -2.25 25.78
C ARG A 341 -6.38 -1.14 26.65
N GLY A 342 -6.58 -1.27 27.96
CA GLY A 342 -6.18 -0.31 28.99
C GLY A 342 -7.38 0.15 29.82
N ALA A 343 -7.14 0.55 31.07
CA ALA A 343 -8.17 0.55 32.13
C ALA A 343 -9.36 1.52 31.89
N THR A 344 -9.23 2.56 31.06
CA THR A 344 -10.35 3.41 30.61
C THR A 344 -10.04 4.19 29.31
N GLN A 345 -11.01 4.31 28.38
CA GLN A 345 -10.98 5.32 27.30
C GLN A 345 -11.53 6.70 27.75
N ALA A 346 -11.92 6.83 29.02
CA ALA A 346 -12.43 8.09 29.57
C ALA A 346 -11.36 9.20 29.42
N GLY A 347 -11.72 10.29 28.74
CA GLY A 347 -10.84 11.45 28.51
C GLY A 347 -9.89 11.34 27.31
N ARG A 348 -10.04 10.33 26.44
CA ARG A 348 -9.22 10.15 25.21
C ARG A 348 -9.82 10.78 23.96
N ASN A 349 -11.07 11.22 24.02
CA ASN A 349 -11.78 11.95 22.96
C ASN A 349 -11.86 11.25 21.59
N ASN A 350 -11.72 9.92 21.53
CA ASN A 350 -12.10 9.19 20.33
C ASN A 350 -13.63 9.30 20.15
N VAL A 351 -14.08 9.77 19.00
CA VAL A 351 -15.51 9.94 18.68
C VAL A 351 -15.91 9.04 17.53
N PHE A 352 -17.07 8.38 17.68
CA PHE A 352 -17.59 7.42 16.70
C PHE A 352 -18.67 8.01 15.79
N TYR A 353 -18.67 9.34 15.65
CA TYR A 353 -19.61 10.06 14.81
C TYR A 353 -19.03 11.42 14.40
N LYS A 354 -19.62 12.00 13.37
CA LYS A 354 -19.35 13.36 12.92
C LYS A 354 -20.62 13.97 12.33
N ASP A 355 -20.89 15.24 12.65
CA ASP A 355 -22.02 15.99 12.09
C ASP A 355 -23.38 15.26 12.20
N GLY A 356 -23.61 14.58 13.33
CA GLY A 356 -24.84 13.82 13.59
C GLY A 356 -24.93 12.47 12.89
N LYS A 357 -23.85 11.97 12.30
CA LYS A 357 -23.78 10.66 11.63
C LYS A 357 -22.66 9.79 12.20
N GLY A 358 -23.03 8.61 12.66
CA GLY A 358 -22.13 7.59 13.19
C GLY A 358 -21.77 6.55 12.14
N ASN A 359 -21.61 5.31 12.58
CA ASN A 359 -21.25 4.16 11.74
C ASN A 359 -22.44 3.21 11.60
N TYR A 360 -22.39 2.37 10.56
CA TYR A 360 -23.30 1.24 10.43
C TYR A 360 -22.73 0.01 11.11
N TRP A 361 -23.53 -0.60 11.99
CA TRP A 361 -23.18 -1.80 12.74
C TRP A 361 -24.20 -2.91 12.41
N SER A 362 -23.75 -4.04 11.85
CA SER A 362 -24.66 -5.10 11.39
C SER A 362 -25.49 -5.76 12.51
N ASP A 363 -25.05 -5.63 13.75
CA ASP A 363 -25.69 -6.13 14.97
C ASP A 363 -26.52 -5.06 15.70
N TYR A 364 -26.55 -3.81 15.22
CA TYR A 364 -27.43 -2.78 15.77
C TYR A 364 -28.89 -3.22 15.68
N ARG A 365 -29.61 -3.15 16.80
CA ARG A 365 -31.04 -3.52 16.94
C ARG A 365 -31.87 -2.37 17.49
N GLY A 366 -31.41 -1.13 17.34
CA GLY A 366 -32.20 0.04 17.69
C GLY A 366 -33.32 0.29 16.69
N TYR A 367 -33.97 1.44 16.86
CA TYR A 367 -35.10 1.89 16.07
C TYR A 367 -34.87 3.34 15.64
N ASP A 368 -35.56 3.74 14.59
CA ASP A 368 -35.52 5.06 13.96
C ASP A 368 -36.99 5.48 13.79
N LEU A 369 -37.50 6.26 14.75
CA LEU A 369 -38.92 6.65 14.83
C LEU A 369 -39.24 7.87 13.98
N ASP A 370 -38.26 8.74 13.72
CA ASP A 370 -38.43 9.95 12.91
C ASP A 370 -38.09 9.73 11.42
N GLY A 371 -37.45 8.62 11.09
CA GLY A 371 -37.17 8.16 9.73
C GLY A 371 -36.00 8.86 9.07
N ASP A 372 -35.10 9.46 9.85
CA ASP A 372 -33.96 10.23 9.32
C ASP A 372 -32.77 9.33 8.88
N GLY A 373 -32.84 8.02 9.15
CA GLY A 373 -31.82 7.03 8.82
C GLY A 373 -30.74 6.84 9.90
N VAL A 374 -30.87 7.52 11.04
CA VAL A 374 -30.04 7.41 12.25
C VAL A 374 -30.88 6.74 13.34
N GLY A 375 -30.26 5.87 14.14
CA GLY A 375 -30.93 5.23 15.25
C GLY A 375 -31.13 6.17 16.44
N ASP A 376 -32.34 6.18 17.00
CA ASP A 376 -32.72 6.99 18.19
C ASP A 376 -32.02 6.55 19.49
N ARG A 377 -31.37 5.39 19.46
CA ARG A 377 -30.65 4.82 20.61
C ARG A 377 -29.17 4.74 20.31
N SER A 378 -28.32 5.23 21.21
CA SER A 378 -26.88 5.06 21.07
C SER A 378 -26.48 3.57 21.01
N TYR A 379 -25.43 3.29 20.27
CA TYR A 379 -24.82 1.98 20.17
C TYR A 379 -23.62 1.90 21.10
N LYS A 380 -23.66 0.95 22.05
CA LYS A 380 -22.56 0.69 22.97
C LYS A 380 -21.53 -0.18 22.26
N LEU A 381 -20.26 0.22 22.29
CA LEU A 381 -19.18 -0.46 21.56
C LEU A 381 -18.53 -1.59 22.36
N GLU A 382 -18.88 -1.71 23.64
CA GLU A 382 -18.47 -2.81 24.53
C GLU A 382 -19.71 -3.31 25.28
N GLY A 383 -19.97 -4.62 25.21
CA GLY A 383 -20.92 -5.31 26.06
C GLY A 383 -20.24 -6.12 27.17
N ILE A 384 -21.04 -6.76 28.03
CA ILE A 384 -20.51 -7.60 29.12
C ILE A 384 -19.63 -8.73 28.58
N PHE A 385 -20.01 -9.32 27.45
CA PHE A 385 -19.25 -10.42 26.85
C PHE A 385 -17.88 -9.95 26.32
N ASP A 386 -17.81 -8.77 25.70
CA ASP A 386 -16.54 -8.21 25.21
C ASP A 386 -15.59 -7.91 26.37
N ALA A 387 -16.12 -7.39 27.48
CA ALA A 387 -15.34 -7.17 28.70
C ALA A 387 -14.79 -8.49 29.29
N LEU A 388 -15.61 -9.54 29.34
CA LEU A 388 -15.16 -10.86 29.79
C LEU A 388 -14.14 -11.48 28.82
N GLU A 389 -14.35 -11.32 27.51
CA GLU A 389 -13.44 -11.82 26.48
C GLU A 389 -12.08 -11.12 26.50
N ALA A 390 -12.04 -9.85 26.90
CA ALA A 390 -10.81 -9.09 27.07
C ALA A 390 -9.90 -9.73 28.13
N ASP A 391 -10.48 -10.22 29.23
CA ASP A 391 -9.77 -10.87 30.33
C ASP A 391 -9.56 -12.38 30.12
N ILE A 392 -10.49 -13.06 29.44
CA ILE A 392 -10.48 -14.51 29.20
C ILE A 392 -10.69 -14.78 27.70
N PRO A 393 -9.62 -14.79 26.88
CA PRO A 393 -9.72 -14.97 25.44
C PRO A 393 -10.36 -16.30 24.99
N GLU A 394 -10.31 -17.34 25.84
CA GLU A 394 -10.94 -18.64 25.59
C GLU A 394 -12.46 -18.56 25.49
N LEU A 395 -13.09 -17.50 26.03
CA LEU A 395 -14.52 -17.29 25.93
C LEU A 395 -15.00 -17.12 24.49
N ARG A 396 -14.11 -16.84 23.53
CA ARG A 396 -14.42 -16.84 22.09
C ARG A 396 -15.04 -18.15 21.61
N LEU A 397 -14.76 -19.28 22.24
CA LEU A 397 -15.40 -20.56 21.89
C LEU A 397 -16.92 -20.53 22.07
N PHE A 398 -17.43 -19.58 22.87
CA PHE A 398 -18.85 -19.39 23.12
C PHE A 398 -19.46 -18.25 22.29
N LEU A 399 -18.70 -17.62 21.38
CA LEU A 399 -19.26 -16.66 20.42
C LEU A 399 -20.42 -17.31 19.66
N PHE A 400 -21.54 -16.60 19.55
CA PHE A 400 -22.81 -17.08 18.97
C PHE A 400 -23.46 -18.27 19.69
N SER A 401 -23.03 -18.59 20.92
CA SER A 401 -23.72 -19.58 21.74
C SER A 401 -25.02 -19.02 22.35
N PRO A 402 -25.97 -19.88 22.76
CA PRO A 402 -27.13 -19.46 23.52
C PRO A 402 -26.78 -18.71 24.82
N LEU A 403 -25.60 -18.96 25.41
CA LEU A 403 -25.12 -18.26 26.60
C LEU A 403 -24.86 -16.77 26.30
N THR A 404 -24.17 -16.46 25.20
CA THR A 404 -23.90 -15.08 24.79
C THR A 404 -25.20 -14.33 24.50
N ALA A 405 -26.14 -14.98 23.78
CA ALA A 405 -27.46 -14.40 23.54
C ALA A 405 -28.26 -14.13 24.83
N ALA A 406 -28.14 -15.02 25.83
CA ALA A 406 -28.76 -14.83 27.14
C ALA A 406 -28.11 -13.69 27.94
N LEU A 407 -26.78 -13.56 27.89
CA LEU A 407 -26.04 -12.46 28.52
C LEU A 407 -26.42 -11.11 27.91
N GLU A 408 -26.47 -11.01 26.58
CA GLU A 408 -26.91 -9.80 25.87
C GLU A 408 -28.36 -9.41 26.22
N LEU A 409 -29.26 -10.40 26.31
CA LEU A 409 -30.64 -10.16 26.73
C LEU A 409 -30.72 -9.67 28.19
N ALA A 410 -29.95 -10.29 29.08
CA ALA A 410 -29.88 -9.90 30.48
C ALA A 410 -29.35 -8.48 30.65
N GLU A 411 -28.27 -8.12 29.92
CA GLU A 411 -27.72 -6.75 29.90
C GLU A 411 -28.76 -5.72 29.46
N ARG A 412 -29.56 -6.06 28.44
CA ARG A 412 -30.63 -5.19 27.93
C ARG A 412 -31.80 -5.07 28.90
N ALA A 413 -32.19 -6.15 29.57
CA ALA A 413 -33.35 -6.18 30.46
C ALA A 413 -33.05 -5.59 31.85
N PHE A 414 -31.81 -5.74 32.33
CA PHE A 414 -31.37 -5.33 33.67
C PHE A 414 -30.03 -4.58 33.60
N PRO A 415 -30.03 -3.28 33.28
CA PRO A 415 -28.82 -2.46 33.19
C PRO A 415 -28.25 -2.09 34.58
N ILE A 416 -28.15 -3.06 35.49
CA ILE A 416 -27.64 -2.91 36.87
C ILE A 416 -26.13 -3.17 36.91
N ILE A 417 -25.60 -3.92 35.94
CA ILE A 417 -24.16 -4.12 35.77
C ILE A 417 -23.63 -2.91 35.00
N GLU A 418 -23.15 -1.90 35.72
CA GLU A 418 -22.36 -0.82 35.14
C GLU A 418 -21.01 -1.39 34.69
N VAL A 419 -20.97 -1.98 33.50
CA VAL A 419 -19.73 -1.94 32.72
C VAL A 419 -19.57 -0.48 32.35
N THR A 420 -18.52 0.16 32.85
CA THR A 420 -18.20 1.55 32.50
C THR A 420 -18.12 1.62 30.99
N VAL A 421 -19.19 2.05 30.30
CA VAL A 421 -19.20 2.12 28.84
C VAL A 421 -18.19 3.19 28.47
N THR A 422 -17.01 2.77 28.03
CA THR A 422 -15.91 3.71 27.80
C THR A 422 -15.98 4.35 26.41
N ALA A 423 -16.74 3.75 25.49
CA ALA A 423 -17.03 4.30 24.17
C ALA A 423 -18.43 3.93 23.65
N GLU A 424 -19.12 4.89 23.02
CA GLU A 424 -20.40 4.71 22.34
C GLU A 424 -20.43 5.46 21.00
N ASP A 425 -21.22 4.94 20.06
CA ASP A 425 -21.65 5.66 18.87
C ASP A 425 -23.05 6.25 19.13
N LYS A 426 -23.14 7.58 19.18
CA LYS A 426 -24.37 8.30 19.50
C LYS A 426 -25.35 8.38 18.32
N PHE A 427 -24.89 8.15 17.11
CA PHE A 427 -25.66 8.34 15.89
C PHE A 427 -25.53 7.12 14.97
N PRO A 428 -25.78 5.89 15.45
CA PRO A 428 -25.60 4.69 14.65
C PRO A 428 -26.49 4.73 13.42
N LEU A 429 -25.96 4.37 12.25
CA LEU A 429 -26.69 4.41 11.00
C LEU A 429 -27.60 3.18 10.85
N MET A 430 -28.83 3.39 10.38
CA MET A 430 -29.80 2.30 10.15
C MET A 430 -29.49 1.47 8.90
N LYS A 431 -28.71 2.02 7.97
CA LYS A 431 -28.34 1.37 6.71
C LYS A 431 -26.86 1.54 6.42
N PRO A 432 -26.24 0.57 5.72
CA PRO A 432 -24.86 0.71 5.26
C PRO A 432 -24.70 1.95 4.39
N VAL A 433 -23.58 2.65 4.53
CA VAL A 433 -23.21 3.72 3.61
C VAL A 433 -22.64 3.15 2.31
N LYS A 434 -22.75 3.92 1.23
CA LYS A 434 -22.04 3.60 -0.01
C LYS A 434 -20.56 3.94 0.18
N ILE A 435 -19.69 2.98 -0.09
CA ILE A 435 -18.24 3.21 -0.14
C ILE A 435 -17.82 3.48 -1.60
N GLY A 436 -16.84 4.35 -1.80
CA GLY A 436 -16.20 4.61 -3.09
C GLY A 436 -15.13 3.59 -3.47
N GLY A 437 -14.82 2.65 -2.56
CA GLY A 437 -13.73 1.68 -2.64
C GLY A 437 -13.86 0.60 -3.73
N PRO A 438 -12.80 -0.19 -3.96
CA PRO A 438 -12.65 -1.04 -5.13
C PRO A 438 -13.73 -2.14 -5.19
N PRO A 439 -14.15 -2.54 -6.40
CA PRO A 439 -15.31 -3.40 -6.59
C PRO A 439 -15.12 -4.81 -5.98
N PRO A 440 -16.21 -5.53 -5.65
CA PRO A 440 -16.18 -6.90 -5.11
C PRO A 440 -15.37 -7.93 -5.91
N GLU A 441 -14.99 -7.62 -7.15
CA GLU A 441 -14.15 -8.45 -8.01
C GLU A 441 -12.76 -8.74 -7.41
N ALA A 442 -12.23 -7.85 -6.56
CA ALA A 442 -11.00 -8.09 -5.81
C ALA A 442 -11.14 -9.26 -4.80
N ILE A 443 -12.36 -9.48 -4.29
CA ILE A 443 -12.72 -10.60 -3.40
C ILE A 443 -12.94 -11.89 -4.21
N ALA A 444 -13.56 -11.78 -5.40
CA ALA A 444 -13.86 -12.95 -6.23
C ALA A 444 -12.60 -13.67 -6.76
N LYS A 445 -11.52 -12.90 -7.05
CA LYS A 445 -10.26 -13.45 -7.56
C LYS A 445 -9.30 -14.00 -6.49
N SER A 446 -9.56 -13.78 -5.19
CA SER A 446 -8.75 -14.40 -4.13
C SER A 446 -9.00 -15.91 -4.00
N ARG A 447 -10.10 -16.42 -4.55
CA ARG A 447 -10.40 -17.86 -4.63
C ARG A 447 -10.04 -18.45 -5.99
N VAL A 448 -8.76 -18.56 -6.30
CA VAL A 448 -8.28 -19.60 -7.23
C VAL A 448 -7.74 -20.75 -6.38
N GLY A 449 -8.62 -21.62 -5.89
CA GLY A 449 -8.21 -22.86 -5.21
C GLY A 449 -9.25 -23.61 -4.37
N SER A 450 -10.33 -22.99 -3.89
CA SER A 450 -11.24 -23.65 -2.91
C SER A 450 -12.73 -23.57 -3.24
N ALA A 451 -13.08 -23.11 -4.46
CA ALA A 451 -14.46 -22.81 -4.85
C ALA A 451 -15.42 -24.02 -4.75
N GLU A 452 -14.96 -25.27 -4.91
CA GLU A 452 -15.87 -26.43 -4.90
C GLU A 452 -16.25 -26.95 -3.50
N ALA A 453 -15.46 -26.64 -2.46
CA ALA A 453 -15.71 -27.15 -1.10
C ALA A 453 -16.57 -26.20 -0.24
N PHE A 454 -16.43 -24.88 -0.44
CA PHE A 454 -17.03 -23.90 0.47
C PHE A 454 -18.46 -23.49 0.08
N GLU A 455 -18.80 -23.47 -1.21
CA GLU A 455 -20.19 -23.20 -1.65
C GLU A 455 -21.18 -24.25 -1.12
N ARG A 456 -20.75 -25.51 -1.02
CA ARG A 456 -21.61 -26.60 -0.50
C ARG A 456 -21.88 -26.49 1.00
N VAL A 457 -20.94 -25.94 1.76
CA VAL A 457 -21.09 -25.77 3.22
C VAL A 457 -21.90 -24.51 3.53
N PHE A 458 -21.67 -23.40 2.82
CA PHE A 458 -22.30 -22.11 3.13
C PHE A 458 -23.76 -22.01 2.64
N VAL A 459 -24.08 -22.53 1.46
CA VAL A 459 -25.47 -22.55 0.95
C VAL A 459 -26.30 -23.63 1.66
N GLY A 460 -25.67 -24.74 2.07
CA GLY A 460 -26.33 -25.83 2.81
C GLY A 460 -26.76 -25.47 4.23
N LEU A 461 -25.95 -24.69 4.96
CA LEU A 461 -26.26 -24.25 6.33
C LEU A 461 -27.39 -23.21 6.39
N PHE A 462 -27.48 -22.29 5.42
CA PHE A 462 -28.55 -21.29 5.37
C PHE A 462 -29.90 -21.88 4.96
N SER A 463 -29.91 -22.81 4.00
CA SER A 463 -31.15 -23.43 3.51
C SER A 463 -31.75 -24.44 4.50
N SER A 464 -30.92 -25.19 5.24
CA SER A 464 -31.41 -26.17 6.23
C SER A 464 -31.96 -25.54 7.51
N VAL A 465 -31.38 -24.44 7.99
CA VAL A 465 -31.90 -23.72 9.17
C VAL A 465 -33.22 -23.01 8.86
N LEU A 466 -33.37 -22.42 7.67
CA LEU A 466 -34.64 -21.82 7.24
C LEU A 466 -35.73 -22.87 7.02
N LEU A 467 -35.42 -24.03 6.42
CA LEU A 467 -36.41 -25.11 6.23
C LEU A 467 -36.83 -25.74 7.57
N GLY A 468 -35.89 -25.90 8.51
CA GLY A 468 -36.17 -26.41 9.85
C GLY A 468 -37.07 -25.48 10.67
N VAL A 469 -36.83 -24.16 10.60
CA VAL A 469 -37.66 -23.16 11.28
C VAL A 469 -39.04 -23.05 10.64
N CYS A 470 -39.16 -23.13 9.31
CA CYS A 470 -40.47 -23.14 8.62
C CYS A 470 -41.29 -24.40 8.94
N LEU A 471 -40.67 -25.58 9.06
CA LEU A 471 -41.37 -26.83 9.41
C LEU A 471 -41.80 -26.88 10.88
N LEU A 472 -41.02 -26.27 11.80
CA LEU A 472 -41.37 -26.15 13.21
C LEU A 472 -42.50 -25.14 13.45
N MET A 473 -42.55 -24.04 12.67
CA MET A 473 -43.65 -23.07 12.69
C MET A 473 -44.94 -23.67 12.11
N ALA A 474 -44.86 -24.47 11.05
CA ALA A 474 -46.02 -25.13 10.45
C ALA A 474 -46.64 -26.24 11.33
N LYS A 475 -45.84 -26.90 12.19
CA LYS A 475 -46.35 -27.90 13.15
C LYS A 475 -47.00 -27.29 14.39
N LYS A 476 -46.56 -26.10 14.85
CA LYS A 476 -47.18 -25.41 16.00
C LYS A 476 -48.48 -24.69 15.64
N GLY A 477 -48.70 -24.32 14.38
CA GLY A 477 -49.94 -23.69 13.90
C GLY A 477 -51.15 -24.62 13.72
N ARG A 478 -51.00 -25.94 13.92
CA ARG A 478 -52.10 -26.93 13.80
C ARG A 478 -52.61 -27.50 15.14
N ALA A 479 -52.16 -26.97 16.26
CA ALA A 479 -52.55 -27.45 17.60
C ALA A 479 -53.44 -26.46 18.39
N VAL A 480 -53.93 -25.39 17.75
CA VAL A 480 -54.96 -24.51 18.31
C VAL A 480 -56.02 -24.29 17.23
N GLY A 481 -57.04 -25.13 17.25
CA GLY A 481 -58.16 -25.17 16.31
C GLY A 481 -59.08 -26.32 16.70
#